data_AF-A0AAJ2H753-F1
#
_entry.id   AF-A0AAJ2H753-F1
#
_cell.length_a   1.000
_cell.length_b   1.000
_cell.length_c   1.000
_cell.angle_alpha   90.00
_cell.angle_beta   90.00
_cell.angle_gamma   90.00
#
_symmetry.space_group_name_H-M   'P 1'
#
loop_
_entity.id
_entity.type
_entity.pdbx_description
1 polymer ?
#
loop_
_entity_poly.entity_id
_entity_poly.type
_entity_poly.pdbx_seq_one_letter_code
_entity_poly.pdbx_strand_id
1 'polypeptide(L)' 'LYKAALQGCDAYISGEVSERTYHEAKELGIHYFACGHHATERGGVQRLGNAIAKQFDVEVKFIDYNNPV' A
#
# COMPACT_ATOMS: atom_id res chain seq x y z
N LEU A 1 9.00 -4.77 9.75
CA LEU A 1 8.75 -3.55 10.57
C LEU A 1 10.01 -2.92 11.13
N TYR A 2 11.04 -3.74 11.38
CA TYR A 2 12.32 -3.31 11.93
C TYR A 2 12.93 -2.02 11.36
N LYS A 3 12.95 -1.86 10.01
CA LYS A 3 13.49 -0.64 9.38
C LYS A 3 12.72 0.63 9.77
N ALA A 4 11.38 0.55 9.81
CA ALA A 4 10.54 1.69 10.17
C ALA A 4 10.70 2.03 11.65
N ALA A 5 10.76 1.01 12.52
CA ALA A 5 11.04 1.21 13.94
C ALA A 5 12.43 1.85 14.19
N LEU A 6 13.48 1.38 13.48
CA LEU A 6 14.82 1.97 13.55
C LEU A 6 14.86 3.43 13.06
N GLN A 7 13.97 3.79 12.13
CA GLN A 7 13.83 5.16 11.65
C GLN A 7 13.00 6.04 12.60
N GLY A 8 12.53 5.50 13.72
CA GLY A 8 11.71 6.23 14.69
C GLY A 8 10.28 6.49 14.21
N CYS A 9 9.76 5.69 13.28
CA CYS A 9 8.37 5.83 12.84
C CYS A 9 7.40 5.32 13.91
N ASP A 10 6.31 6.07 14.14
CA ASP A 10 5.23 5.66 15.07
C ASP A 10 4.32 4.57 14.49
N ALA A 11 4.24 4.49 13.16
CA ALA A 11 3.36 3.58 12.46
C ALA A 11 3.95 3.07 11.13
N TYR A 12 3.48 1.91 10.70
CA TYR A 12 3.73 1.32 9.40
C TYR A 12 2.43 0.86 8.75
N ILE A 13 2.20 1.30 7.52
CA ILE A 13 0.98 1.03 6.75
C ILE A 13 1.34 0.15 5.55
N SER A 14 0.59 -0.91 5.32
CA SER A 14 0.83 -1.87 4.24
C SER A 14 -0.46 -2.59 3.82
N GLY A 15 -0.41 -3.39 2.76
CA GLY A 15 -1.55 -4.16 2.28
C GLY A 15 -1.88 -5.36 3.17
N GLU A 16 -0.98 -6.35 3.17
CA GLU A 16 -1.19 -7.65 3.82
C GLU A 16 -0.54 -7.77 5.20
N VAL A 17 -1.09 -8.63 6.05
CA VAL A 17 -0.55 -8.96 7.37
C VAL A 17 -0.31 -10.47 7.50
N SER A 18 0.70 -10.85 8.29
CA SER A 18 0.95 -12.23 8.71
C SER A 18 1.01 -12.32 10.23
N GLU A 19 0.94 -13.54 10.79
CA GLU A 19 1.11 -13.76 12.23
C GLU A 19 2.42 -13.13 12.75
N ARG A 20 3.53 -13.32 12.02
CA ARG A 20 4.83 -12.72 12.34
C ARG A 20 4.75 -11.20 12.44
N THR A 21 3.97 -10.57 11.56
CA THR A 21 3.82 -9.10 11.52
C THR A 21 3.21 -8.57 12.82
N TYR A 22 2.25 -9.29 13.42
CA TYR A 22 1.66 -8.92 14.71
C TYR A 22 2.70 -8.93 15.83
N HIS A 23 3.45 -10.01 15.95
CA HIS A 23 4.49 -10.14 16.99
C HIS A 23 5.60 -9.11 16.79
N GLU A 24 6.08 -8.93 15.55
CA GLU A 24 7.11 -7.93 15.24
C GLU A 24 6.63 -6.51 15.60
N ALA A 25 5.39 -6.15 15.29
CA ALA A 25 4.83 -4.83 15.64
C ALA A 25 4.78 -4.62 17.17
N LYS A 26 4.31 -5.65 17.89
CA LYS A 26 4.18 -5.61 19.35
C LYS A 26 5.53 -5.51 20.06
N GLU A 27 6.51 -6.27 19.62
CA GLU A 27 7.87 -6.27 20.18
C GLU A 27 8.61 -4.97 19.91
N LEU A 28 8.42 -4.39 18.71
CA LEU A 28 9.05 -3.13 18.33
C LEU A 28 8.30 -1.88 18.83
N GLY A 29 7.10 -2.04 19.41
CA GLY A 29 6.29 -0.93 19.90
C GLY A 29 5.78 0.00 18.80
N ILE A 30 5.61 -0.49 17.56
CA ILE A 30 5.15 0.29 16.40
C ILE A 30 3.72 -0.08 16.03
N HIS A 31 2.89 0.90 15.66
CA HIS A 31 1.56 0.63 15.15
C HIS A 31 1.63 0.03 13.73
N TYR A 32 0.87 -1.04 13.48
CA TYR A 32 0.78 -1.65 12.16
C TYR A 32 -0.66 -1.57 11.62
N PHE A 33 -0.80 -1.10 10.38
CA PHE A 33 -2.08 -1.04 9.68
C PHE A 33 -2.03 -1.92 8.43
N ALA A 34 -2.89 -2.94 8.41
CA ALA A 34 -3.17 -3.78 7.24
C ALA A 34 -4.37 -3.22 6.50
N CYS A 35 -4.15 -2.56 5.38
CA CYS A 35 -5.16 -1.79 4.65
C CYS A 35 -5.64 -2.48 3.37
N GLY A 36 -5.27 -3.73 3.13
CA GLY A 36 -5.64 -4.53 1.95
C GLY A 36 -4.67 -4.34 0.79
N HIS A 37 -4.27 -5.43 0.14
CA HIS A 37 -3.31 -5.40 -0.97
C HIS A 37 -3.88 -4.60 -2.13
N HIS A 38 -5.04 -5.02 -2.62
CA HIS A 38 -5.73 -4.33 -3.71
C HIS A 38 -5.99 -2.86 -3.37
N ALA A 39 -6.54 -2.60 -2.18
CA ALA A 39 -6.93 -1.26 -1.78
C ALA A 39 -5.75 -0.27 -1.76
N THR A 40 -4.56 -0.69 -1.33
CA THR A 40 -3.36 0.16 -1.22
C THR A 40 -2.62 0.38 -2.55
N GLU A 41 -2.84 -0.47 -3.56
CA GLU A 41 -2.06 -0.43 -4.81
C GLU A 41 -2.76 0.20 -6.01
N ARG A 42 -4.08 0.43 -5.94
CA ARG A 42 -4.86 1.06 -7.04
C ARG A 42 -4.35 2.44 -7.46
N GLY A 43 -3.85 3.24 -6.50
CA GLY A 43 -3.47 4.62 -6.75
C GLY A 43 -2.29 4.76 -7.74
N GLY A 44 -1.37 3.81 -7.74
CA GLY A 44 -0.18 3.83 -8.59
C GLY A 44 -0.55 3.72 -10.08
N VAL A 45 -1.32 2.69 -10.43
CA VAL A 45 -1.74 2.45 -11.82
C VAL A 45 -2.68 3.55 -12.34
N GLN A 46 -3.55 4.10 -11.49
CA GLN A 46 -4.40 5.24 -11.85
C GLN A 46 -3.56 6.48 -12.20
N ARG A 47 -2.57 6.81 -11.35
CA ARG A 47 -1.68 7.95 -11.59
C ARG A 47 -0.82 7.75 -12.84
N LEU A 48 -0.35 6.54 -13.08
CA LEU A 48 0.38 6.20 -14.30
C LEU A 48 -0.51 6.36 -15.54
N GLY A 49 -1.74 5.84 -15.50
CA GLY A 49 -2.70 5.98 -16.59
C GLY A 49 -2.97 7.44 -16.94
N ASN A 50 -3.17 8.28 -15.94
CA ASN A 50 -3.35 9.73 -16.12
C ASN A 50 -2.11 10.40 -16.75
N ALA A 51 -0.91 9.98 -16.35
CA ALA A 51 0.33 10.51 -16.93
C ALA A 51 0.48 10.12 -18.40
N ILE A 52 0.16 8.87 -18.76
CA ILE A 52 0.18 8.36 -20.14
C ILE A 52 -0.84 9.12 -21.00
N ALA A 53 -2.09 9.24 -20.53
CA ALA A 53 -3.14 9.95 -21.23
C ALA A 53 -2.71 11.39 -21.58
N LYS A 54 -2.13 12.10 -20.60
CA LYS A 54 -1.64 13.47 -20.78
C LYS A 54 -0.43 13.56 -21.73
N GLN A 55 0.49 12.61 -21.67
CA GLN A 55 1.73 12.67 -22.45
C GLN A 55 1.53 12.32 -23.93
N PHE A 56 0.63 11.37 -24.21
CA PHE A 56 0.47 10.80 -25.54
C PHE A 56 -0.87 11.15 -26.21
N ASP A 57 -1.73 11.92 -25.53
CA ASP A 57 -3.06 12.32 -26.01
C ASP A 57 -3.92 11.10 -26.39
N VAL A 58 -3.92 10.10 -25.50
CA VAL A 58 -4.69 8.85 -25.66
C VAL A 58 -5.70 8.70 -24.54
N GLU A 59 -6.81 8.03 -24.83
CA GLU A 59 -7.78 7.66 -23.81
C GLU A 59 -7.22 6.52 -22.95
N VAL A 60 -7.24 6.70 -21.63
CA VAL A 60 -6.91 5.65 -20.66
C VAL A 60 -8.07 5.47 -19.71
N LYS A 61 -8.55 4.23 -19.57
CA LYS A 61 -9.61 3.87 -18.64
C LYS A 61 -9.07 2.93 -17.56
N PHE A 62 -9.13 3.36 -16.31
CA PHE A 62 -8.90 2.48 -15.18
C PHE A 62 -10.14 1.61 -14.93
N ILE A 63 -9.94 0.30 -14.76
CA ILE A 63 -10.99 -0.66 -14.42
C ILE A 63 -10.66 -1.23 -13.04
N ASP A 64 -11.50 -0.89 -12.06
CA ASP A 64 -11.40 -1.47 -10.72
C ASP A 64 -12.18 -2.79 -10.69
N TYR A 65 -11.46 -3.91 -10.64
CA TYR A 65 -12.06 -5.19 -10.30
C TYR A 65 -11.79 -5.47 -8.83
N ASN A 66 -12.83 -5.30 -8.00
CA ASN A 66 -12.67 -5.34 -6.56
C ASN A 66 -12.22 -6.73 -6.10
N ASN A 67 -11.01 -6.81 -5.55
CA ASN A 67 -10.50 -7.99 -4.87
C ASN A 67 -10.60 -7.73 -3.34
N PRO A 68 -11.33 -8.58 -2.58
CA PRO A 68 -11.49 -8.40 -1.14
C PRO A 68 -10.22 -8.69 -0.31
N VAL A 69 -9.13 -9.13 -0.94
CA VAL A 69 -7.83 -9.43 -0.32
C VAL A 69 -6.86 -8.24 -0.45
#